data_AF-A0AAJ2EP83-F1
#
_entry.id   AF-A0AAJ2EP83-F1
#
_cell.length_a   1.000
_cell.length_b   1.000
_cell.length_c   1.000
_cell.angle_alpha   90.00
_cell.angle_beta   90.00
_cell.angle_gamma   90.00
#
_symmetry.space_group_name_H-M   'P 1'
#
loop_
_entity.id
_entity.type
_entity.pdbx_description
1 polymer ?
#
loop_
_entity_poly.entity_id
_entity_poly.type
_entity_poly.pdbx_seq_one_letter_code
_entity_poly.pdbx_strand_id
1 'polypeptide(L)'
;MTNMTQSALSSIWKNATSNRAISASMSGAMRVLSWAWRFATIAAGPETYRCMGLQGVELITIGYNTPSVNSQMSAEGVEKRLFHSDLSLQAGAYQNATYVVGIAKAGMEDGHPLMGGSIIVDPDGFVLARAETEEDELILADCDFAKCAFGKSTIFDFARHRRIEHYDRITSQTGAIISV
;
A
#
# COMPACT_ATOMS: atom_id res chain seq x y z
N MET A 1 -19.51 -2.60 -18.24
CA MET A 1 -19.13 -1.97 -16.95
C MET A 1 -19.81 -2.76 -15.86
N THR A 2 -19.10 -3.67 -15.20
CA THR A 2 -19.66 -4.46 -14.10
C THR A 2 -19.08 -3.90 -12.82
N ASN A 3 -19.87 -3.13 -12.08
CA ASN A 3 -19.46 -2.58 -10.80
C ASN A 3 -19.18 -3.72 -9.81
N MET A 4 -18.03 -3.68 -9.14
CA MET A 4 -17.81 -4.51 -7.96
C MET A 4 -18.91 -4.18 -6.94
N THR A 5 -19.70 -5.17 -6.57
CA THR A 5 -20.78 -4.98 -5.61
C THR A 5 -20.20 -4.81 -4.20
N GLN A 6 -20.88 -4.04 -3.36
CA GLN A 6 -20.56 -3.83 -1.93
C GLN A 6 -20.30 -5.16 -1.18
N SER A 7 -20.90 -6.26 -1.66
CA SER A 7 -20.68 -7.62 -1.16
C SER A 7 -19.25 -8.12 -1.35
N ALA A 8 -18.59 -7.80 -2.47
CA ALA A 8 -17.20 -8.17 -2.78
C ALA A 8 -16.21 -7.43 -1.88
N LEU A 9 -16.46 -6.16 -1.57
CA LEU A 9 -15.70 -5.42 -0.58
C LEU A 9 -15.89 -6.04 0.82
N SER A 10 -17.13 -6.33 1.21
CA SER A 10 -17.41 -6.96 2.52
C SER A 10 -16.77 -8.34 2.70
N SER A 11 -16.62 -9.12 1.62
CA SER A 11 -16.01 -10.45 1.67
C SER A 11 -14.48 -10.39 1.73
N ILE A 12 -13.87 -9.37 1.10
CA ILE A 12 -12.46 -9.00 1.30
C ILE A 12 -12.22 -8.66 2.78
N TRP A 13 -13.08 -7.83 3.39
CA TRP A 13 -13.00 -7.47 4.81
C TRP A 13 -13.22 -8.66 5.76
N LYS A 14 -14.17 -9.56 5.48
CA LYS A 14 -14.43 -10.74 6.32
C LYS A 14 -13.30 -11.77 6.26
N ASN A 15 -12.70 -12.01 5.09
CA ASN A 15 -11.60 -12.98 4.93
C ASN A 15 -10.27 -12.52 5.54
N ALA A 16 -10.07 -11.20 5.73
CA ALA A 16 -8.91 -10.62 6.40
C ALA A 16 -8.73 -11.09 7.87
N THR A 17 -9.78 -11.62 8.50
CA THR A 17 -9.74 -12.13 9.89
C THR A 17 -9.14 -13.54 10.04
N SER A 18 -8.86 -14.25 8.94
CA SER A 18 -8.60 -15.71 8.94
C SER A 18 -7.15 -16.15 8.69
N ASN A 19 -6.15 -15.26 8.80
CA ASN A 19 -4.72 -15.57 8.60
C ASN A 19 -4.33 -16.10 7.20
N ARG A 20 -5.20 -15.99 6.19
CA ARG A 20 -4.88 -16.30 4.78
C ARG A 20 -4.80 -15.00 3.97
N ALA A 21 -3.67 -14.31 4.05
CA ALA A 21 -3.50 -12.91 3.63
C ALA A 21 -3.21 -12.70 2.12
N ILE A 22 -3.87 -13.44 1.23
CA ILE A 22 -3.96 -13.10 -0.20
C ILE A 22 -5.35 -13.50 -0.68
N SER A 23 -6.30 -12.56 -0.71
CA SER A 23 -7.55 -12.75 -1.44
C SER A 23 -7.41 -12.09 -2.81
N ALA A 24 -7.26 -12.91 -3.86
CA ALA A 24 -7.33 -12.46 -5.24
C ALA A 24 -8.75 -12.70 -5.76
N SER A 25 -9.46 -11.64 -6.16
CA SER A 25 -10.65 -11.77 -7.00
C SER A 25 -10.19 -11.68 -8.46
N MET A 26 -9.93 -12.83 -9.09
CA MET A 26 -9.61 -12.89 -10.52
C MET A 26 -10.91 -13.00 -11.33
N SER A 27 -11.60 -11.88 -11.52
CA SER A 27 -12.60 -11.73 -12.58
C SER A 27 -11.97 -10.94 -13.72
N GLY A 28 -12.09 -11.42 -14.97
CA GLY A 28 -11.25 -11.09 -16.13
C GLY A 28 -11.22 -9.65 -16.68
N ALA A 29 -11.28 -8.62 -15.85
CA ALA A 29 -11.08 -7.23 -16.25
C ALA A 29 -10.24 -6.38 -15.27
N MET A 30 -9.94 -6.86 -14.06
CA MET A 30 -9.20 -6.07 -13.07
C MET A 30 -8.52 -6.98 -12.02
N ARG A 31 -7.24 -6.74 -11.76
CA ARG A 31 -6.46 -7.47 -10.73
C ARG A 31 -6.31 -6.63 -9.47
N VAL A 32 -7.26 -6.80 -8.54
CA VAL A 32 -7.18 -6.21 -7.20
C VAL A 32 -6.53 -7.20 -6.24
N LEU A 33 -5.49 -6.76 -5.54
CA LEU A 33 -4.96 -7.47 -4.38
C LEU A 33 -5.09 -6.55 -3.16
N SER A 34 -5.79 -7.05 -2.15
CA SER A 34 -5.82 -6.39 -0.84
C SER A 34 -4.77 -7.05 0.05
N TRP A 35 -3.95 -6.24 0.70
CA TRP A 35 -3.04 -6.71 1.72
C TRP A 35 -3.46 -6.10 3.06
N ALA A 36 -4.18 -6.91 3.83
CA ALA A 36 -4.59 -6.53 5.17
C ALA A 36 -3.68 -7.22 6.20
N TRP A 37 -3.01 -6.37 7.00
CA TRP A 37 -2.52 -6.63 8.36
C TRP A 37 -1.18 -7.38 8.56
N ARG A 38 -0.14 -6.59 8.90
CA ARG A 38 0.72 -6.75 10.11
C ARG A 38 1.80 -5.67 10.30
N PHE A 39 1.76 -4.56 9.59
CA PHE A 39 2.68 -3.44 9.87
C PHE A 39 1.93 -2.32 10.59
N ALA A 40 2.15 -2.23 11.90
CA ALA A 40 1.80 -1.09 12.75
C ALA A 40 2.71 0.14 12.48
N THR A 41 3.35 0.17 11.31
CA THR A 41 4.38 1.14 10.97
C THR A 41 4.18 1.64 9.55
N ILE A 42 4.44 2.93 9.41
CA ILE A 42 4.36 3.88 8.28
C ILE A 42 4.77 3.36 6.89
N ALA A 43 5.37 2.17 6.78
CA ALA A 43 5.85 1.63 5.52
C ALA A 43 5.48 0.15 5.37
N ALA A 44 4.58 -0.15 4.43
CA ALA A 44 4.68 -1.44 3.78
C ALA A 44 6.06 -1.48 3.09
N GLY A 45 6.88 -2.47 3.42
CA GLY A 45 8.21 -2.61 2.80
C GLY A 45 8.11 -2.73 1.28
N PRO A 46 9.14 -2.32 0.53
CA PRO A 46 9.15 -2.42 -0.93
C PRO A 46 8.86 -3.84 -1.44
N GLU A 47 9.19 -4.86 -0.65
CA GLU A 47 8.88 -6.28 -0.92
C GLU A 47 7.38 -6.54 -1.00
N THR A 48 6.57 -5.87 -0.16
CA THR A 48 5.11 -6.01 -0.14
C THR A 48 4.53 -5.65 -1.50
N TYR A 49 4.86 -4.45 -2.00
CA TYR A 49 4.42 -3.98 -3.30
C TYR A 49 4.98 -4.85 -4.43
N ARG A 50 6.26 -5.22 -4.35
CA ARG A 50 6.93 -6.02 -5.39
C ARG A 50 6.31 -7.41 -5.55
N CYS A 51 6.01 -8.10 -4.45
CA CYS A 51 5.38 -9.41 -4.49
C CYS A 51 3.99 -9.39 -5.15
N MET A 52 3.22 -8.31 -4.94
CA MET A 52 1.95 -8.10 -5.62
C MET A 52 2.13 -7.64 -7.08
N GLY A 53 3.11 -6.76 -7.34
CA GLY A 53 3.49 -6.31 -8.68
C GLY A 53 3.83 -7.45 -9.62
N LEU A 54 4.54 -8.47 -9.13
CA LEU A 54 4.88 -9.68 -9.90
C LEU A 54 3.66 -10.54 -10.26
N GLN A 55 2.52 -10.34 -9.61
CA GLN A 55 1.24 -10.98 -9.94
C GLN A 55 0.41 -10.14 -10.92
N GLY A 56 0.93 -8.99 -11.34
CA GLY A 56 0.28 -8.06 -12.27
C GLY A 56 -0.78 -7.15 -11.63
N VAL A 57 -0.72 -6.92 -10.31
CA VAL A 57 -1.70 -6.09 -9.56
C VAL A 57 -1.90 -4.70 -10.15
N GLU A 58 -3.14 -4.22 -10.17
CA GLU A 58 -3.52 -2.87 -10.68
C GLU A 58 -4.06 -1.96 -9.58
N LEU A 59 -4.46 -2.55 -8.44
CA LEU A 59 -4.87 -1.84 -7.24
C LEU A 59 -4.36 -2.58 -5.99
N ILE A 60 -3.67 -1.84 -5.14
CA ILE A 60 -3.25 -2.26 -3.80
C ILE A 60 -4.00 -1.42 -2.76
N THR A 61 -4.54 -2.07 -1.73
CA THR A 61 -5.15 -1.40 -0.58
C THR A 61 -4.37 -1.74 0.69
N ILE A 62 -4.05 -0.74 1.49
CA ILE A 62 -3.28 -0.85 2.73
C ILE A 62 -4.03 -0.09 3.82
N GLY A 63 -4.59 -0.83 4.78
CA GLY A 63 -5.10 -0.25 6.03
C GLY A 63 -3.98 -0.10 7.06
N TYR A 64 -3.92 1.02 7.76
CA TYR A 64 -2.91 1.27 8.80
C TYR A 64 -3.47 1.99 10.04
N ASN A 65 -2.82 1.75 11.17
CA ASN A 65 -3.11 2.31 12.49
C ASN A 65 -1.79 2.74 13.13
N THR A 66 -1.30 3.91 12.72
CA THR A 66 0.04 4.40 13.08
C THR A 66 -0.08 5.41 14.23
N PRO A 67 0.64 5.25 15.35
CA PRO A 67 0.67 6.27 16.40
C PRO A 67 1.16 7.63 15.87
N SER A 68 0.55 8.74 16.31
CA SER A 68 0.99 10.08 15.87
C SER A 68 2.35 10.49 16.44
N VAL A 69 2.80 9.84 17.53
CA VAL A 69 4.04 10.16 18.25
C VAL A 69 5.06 9.02 18.13
N ASN A 70 6.33 9.37 17.87
CA ASN A 70 7.41 8.39 17.83
C ASN A 70 7.98 8.16 19.22
N SER A 71 7.76 6.97 19.78
CA SER A 71 8.27 6.59 21.10
C SER A 71 9.80 6.46 21.15
N GLN A 72 10.46 6.28 20.01
CA GLN A 72 11.93 6.15 19.93
C GLN A 72 12.62 7.46 19.54
N MET A 73 11.89 8.44 19.01
CA MET A 73 12.43 9.73 18.61
C MET A 73 11.37 10.83 18.75
N SER A 74 11.22 11.40 19.94
CA SER A 74 10.20 12.41 20.23
C SER A 74 10.28 13.68 19.37
N ALA A 75 11.43 13.96 18.75
CA ALA A 75 11.62 15.07 17.82
C ALA A 75 11.00 14.82 16.43
N GLU A 76 10.59 13.59 16.10
CA GLU A 76 9.84 13.31 14.87
C GLU A 76 8.40 13.79 15.03
N GLY A 77 8.10 14.96 14.47
CA GLY A 77 6.75 15.52 14.43
C GLY A 77 5.84 14.85 13.39
N VAL A 78 4.54 15.14 13.47
CA VAL A 78 3.48 14.57 12.60
C VAL A 78 3.73 14.79 11.11
N GLU A 79 4.24 15.95 10.71
CA GLU A 79 4.54 16.28 9.31
C GLU A 79 5.52 15.27 8.70
N LYS A 80 6.58 14.94 9.43
CA LYS A 80 7.60 14.00 8.98
C LYS A 80 7.04 12.58 8.88
N ARG A 81 6.11 12.21 9.76
CA ARG A 81 5.44 10.90 9.73
C ARG A 81 4.49 10.76 8.55
N LEU A 82 3.70 11.79 8.28
CA LEU A 82 2.85 11.88 7.10
C LEU A 82 3.70 11.80 5.83
N PHE A 83 4.80 12.57 5.77
CA PHE A 83 5.74 12.51 4.66
C PHE A 83 6.28 11.09 4.42
N HIS A 84 6.71 10.38 5.47
CA HIS A 84 7.19 9.00 5.34
C HIS A 84 6.09 8.03 4.88
N SER A 85 4.85 8.24 5.32
CA SER A 85 3.68 7.44 4.90
C SER A 85 3.41 7.64 3.41
N ASP A 86 3.29 8.90 3.00
CA ASP A 86 3.06 9.30 1.61
C ASP A 86 4.18 8.77 0.71
N LEU A 87 5.44 8.95 1.10
CA LEU A 87 6.60 8.49 0.35
C LEU A 87 6.55 6.97 0.11
N SER A 88 6.19 6.17 1.12
CA SER A 88 6.11 4.71 0.97
C SER A 88 5.01 4.31 -0.01
N LEU A 89 3.82 4.91 0.12
CA LEU A 89 2.66 4.62 -0.75
C LEU A 89 2.93 5.08 -2.19
N GLN A 90 3.47 6.28 -2.36
CA GLN A 90 3.83 6.87 -3.65
C GLN A 90 4.92 6.07 -4.37
N ALA A 91 5.98 5.71 -3.66
CA ALA A 91 7.04 4.88 -4.23
C ALA A 91 6.53 3.48 -4.60
N GLY A 92 5.72 2.86 -3.74
CA GLY A 92 5.12 1.56 -3.99
C GLY A 92 4.24 1.54 -5.24
N ALA A 93 3.43 2.58 -5.42
CA ALA A 93 2.57 2.79 -6.59
C ALA A 93 3.40 2.93 -7.87
N TYR A 94 4.33 3.89 -7.88
CA TYR A 94 5.18 4.19 -9.03
C TYR A 94 6.03 2.99 -9.45
N GLN A 95 6.79 2.39 -8.53
CA GLN A 95 7.75 1.32 -8.84
C GLN A 95 7.10 0.00 -9.29
N ASN A 96 5.78 -0.13 -9.16
CA ASN A 96 5.00 -1.28 -9.58
C ASN A 96 3.92 -0.95 -10.62
N ALA A 97 3.86 0.31 -11.08
CA ALA A 97 2.85 0.82 -12.01
C ALA A 97 1.43 0.33 -11.63
N THR A 98 1.02 0.66 -10.40
CA THR A 98 -0.25 0.23 -9.80
C THR A 98 -0.85 1.37 -8.99
N TYR A 99 -2.18 1.41 -8.87
CA TYR A 99 -2.82 2.26 -7.88
C TYR A 99 -2.53 1.73 -6.46
N VAL A 100 -2.41 2.66 -5.51
CA VAL A 100 -2.28 2.35 -4.08
C VAL A 100 -3.26 3.21 -3.28
N VAL A 101 -3.98 2.60 -2.34
CA VAL A 101 -4.87 3.30 -1.42
C VAL A 101 -4.42 3.02 0.01
N GLY A 102 -3.98 4.07 0.70
CA GLY A 102 -3.66 4.06 2.12
C GLY A 102 -4.88 4.50 2.94
N ILE A 103 -5.34 3.66 3.86
CA ILE A 103 -6.55 3.90 4.66
C ILE A 103 -6.14 3.94 6.14
N ALA A 104 -6.16 5.14 6.72
CA ALA A 104 -5.86 5.36 8.12
C ALA A 104 -7.05 5.05 9.01
N LYS A 105 -6.80 4.42 10.16
CA LYS A 105 -7.67 4.55 11.34
C LYS A 105 -7.05 5.62 12.26
N ALA A 106 -7.64 6.80 12.25
CA ALA A 106 -7.11 8.00 12.86
C ALA A 106 -7.79 8.32 14.21
N GLY A 107 -7.38 9.43 14.83
CA GLY A 107 -8.01 9.97 16.03
C GLY A 107 -7.45 9.40 17.33
N MET A 108 -8.22 9.52 18.41
CA MET A 108 -7.80 9.11 19.76
C MET A 108 -8.46 7.79 20.15
N GLU A 109 -7.68 6.74 20.36
CA GLU A 109 -8.17 5.43 20.80
C GLU A 109 -7.56 5.09 22.16
N ASP A 110 -8.39 4.97 23.21
CA ASP A 110 -7.96 4.64 24.58
C ASP A 110 -6.80 5.53 25.12
N GLY A 111 -6.77 6.80 24.70
CA GLY A 111 -5.72 7.76 25.08
C GLY A 111 -4.45 7.71 24.23
N HIS A 112 -4.45 6.93 23.14
CA HIS A 112 -3.38 6.84 22.17
C HIS A 112 -3.75 7.56 20.86
N PRO A 113 -3.07 8.67 20.50
CA PRO A 113 -3.34 9.35 19.23
C PRO A 113 -2.80 8.56 18.05
N LEU A 114 -3.62 8.41 17.02
CA LEU A 114 -3.33 7.75 15.76
C LEU A 114 -3.37 8.77 14.61
N MET A 115 -2.38 8.66 13.74
CA MET A 115 -2.21 9.52 12.58
C MET A 115 -3.28 9.20 11.53
N GLY A 116 -3.89 10.24 10.97
CA GLY A 116 -4.70 10.17 9.75
C GLY A 116 -3.84 10.12 8.47
N GLY A 117 -4.26 10.87 7.45
CA GLY A 117 -3.50 10.97 6.19
C GLY A 117 -3.80 9.86 5.19
N SER A 118 -5.05 9.39 5.12
CA SER A 118 -5.49 8.49 4.04
C SER A 118 -5.25 9.14 2.68
N ILE A 119 -4.71 8.39 1.72
CA ILE A 119 -4.47 8.88 0.36
C ILE A 119 -4.80 7.84 -0.71
N ILE A 120 -5.16 8.31 -1.90
CA ILE A 120 -5.24 7.52 -3.12
C ILE A 120 -4.12 7.98 -4.05
N VAL A 121 -3.31 7.03 -4.53
CA VAL A 121 -2.15 7.30 -5.40
C VAL A 121 -2.32 6.59 -6.73
N ASP A 122 -2.00 7.29 -7.82
CA ASP A 122 -1.99 6.74 -9.17
C ASP A 122 -0.71 5.95 -9.51
N PRO A 123 -0.69 5.22 -10.64
CA PRO A 123 0.47 4.45 -11.09
C PRO A 123 1.74 5.26 -11.40
N ASP A 124 1.65 6.58 -11.54
CA ASP A 124 2.78 7.48 -11.73
C ASP A 124 3.32 8.01 -10.38
N GLY A 125 2.67 7.64 -9.27
CA GLY A 125 3.05 8.03 -7.91
C GLY A 125 2.44 9.35 -7.45
N PHE A 126 1.49 9.93 -8.19
CA PHE A 126 0.81 11.16 -7.79
C PHE A 126 -0.38 10.89 -6.88
N VAL A 127 -0.55 11.74 -5.86
CA VAL A 127 -1.71 11.69 -4.96
C VAL A 127 -2.93 12.29 -5.68
N LEU A 128 -3.98 11.50 -5.84
CA LEU A 128 -5.25 11.90 -6.46
C LEU A 128 -6.25 12.45 -5.45
N ALA A 129 -6.24 11.92 -4.23
CA ALA A 129 -7.12 12.34 -3.15
C ALA A 129 -6.42 12.14 -1.80
N ARG A 130 -6.76 12.98 -0.83
CA ARG A 130 -6.20 13.00 0.53
C ARG A 130 -7.31 13.30 1.53
N ALA A 131 -7.26 12.62 2.67
CA ALA A 131 -8.11 12.94 3.81
C ALA A 131 -7.56 14.17 4.55
N GLU A 132 -8.45 15.08 4.93
CA GLU A 132 -8.11 16.34 5.61
C GLU A 132 -8.35 16.29 7.12
N THR A 133 -9.03 15.25 7.61
CA THR A 133 -9.43 15.09 9.01
C THR A 133 -8.87 13.80 9.64
N GLU A 134 -8.98 13.72 10.96
CA GLU A 134 -8.69 12.51 11.75
C GLU A 134 -9.98 11.81 12.22
N GLU A 135 -11.13 12.20 11.67
CA GLU A 135 -12.46 11.66 11.97
C GLU A 135 -12.93 10.74 10.83
N ASP A 136 -14.17 10.26 10.91
CA ASP A 136 -14.80 9.51 9.82
C ASP A 136 -14.92 10.38 8.56
N GLU A 137 -14.11 10.05 7.55
CA GLU A 137 -14.02 10.77 6.28
C GLU A 137 -14.00 9.82 5.09
N LEU A 138 -14.69 10.21 4.01
CA LEU A 138 -14.69 9.49 2.73
C LEU A 138 -13.96 10.31 1.67
N ILE A 139 -12.88 9.75 1.14
CA ILE A 139 -12.16 10.28 -0.03
C ILE A 139 -12.44 9.45 -1.27
N LEU A 140 -12.51 10.12 -2.43
CA LEU A 140 -12.90 9.51 -3.71
C LEU A 140 -11.93 9.92 -4.82
N ALA A 141 -11.64 9.00 -5.74
CA ALA A 141 -10.89 9.27 -6.95
C ALA A 141 -11.29 8.32 -8.08
N ASP A 142 -11.35 8.83 -9.31
CA ASP A 142 -11.56 8.01 -10.50
C ASP A 142 -10.27 7.29 -10.88
N CYS A 143 -10.31 5.96 -10.90
CA CYS A 143 -9.15 5.11 -11.20
C CYS A 143 -9.33 4.42 -12.55
N ASP A 144 -8.49 4.80 -13.53
CA ASP A 144 -8.40 4.12 -14.82
C ASP A 144 -7.28 3.08 -14.79
N PHE A 145 -7.65 1.83 -14.52
CA PHE A 145 -6.69 0.74 -14.38
C PHE A 145 -5.91 0.42 -15.66
N ALA A 146 -6.40 0.84 -16.84
CA ALA A 146 -5.66 0.67 -18.08
C ALA A 146 -4.32 1.44 -18.08
N LYS A 147 -4.21 2.53 -17.30
CA LYS A 147 -2.96 3.30 -17.13
C LYS A 147 -1.80 2.45 -16.59
N CYS A 148 -2.10 1.43 -15.79
CA CYS A 148 -1.09 0.53 -15.23
C CYS A 148 -0.29 -0.20 -16.32
N ALA A 149 -0.92 -0.46 -17.47
CA ALA A 149 -0.30 -1.21 -18.55
C ALA A 149 0.94 -0.50 -19.12
N PHE A 150 0.89 0.83 -19.25
CA PHE A 150 2.00 1.60 -19.84
C PHE A 150 3.30 1.41 -19.05
N GLY A 151 3.26 1.60 -17.72
CA GLY A 151 4.43 1.40 -16.87
C GLY A 151 4.93 -0.06 -16.91
N LYS A 152 4.01 -1.04 -16.83
CA LYS A 152 4.33 -2.48 -16.85
C LYS A 152 4.88 -2.99 -18.18
N SER A 153 4.61 -2.32 -19.30
CA SER A 153 5.13 -2.70 -20.62
C SER A 153 6.34 -1.87 -21.06
N THR A 154 6.77 -0.88 -20.26
CA THR A 154 7.86 0.03 -20.63
C THR A 154 8.95 0.08 -19.56
N ILE A 155 8.92 1.06 -18.65
CA ILE A 155 9.93 1.34 -17.63
C ILE A 155 10.01 0.20 -16.61
N PHE A 156 8.85 -0.38 -16.28
CA PHE A 156 8.70 -1.44 -15.29
C PHE A 156 8.30 -2.78 -15.93
N ASP A 157 8.74 -3.04 -17.17
CA ASP A 157 8.69 -4.38 -17.74
C ASP A 157 9.62 -5.32 -16.98
N PHE A 158 9.05 -6.05 -16.02
CA PHE A 158 9.80 -6.93 -15.13
C PHE A 158 10.45 -8.09 -15.85
N ALA A 159 9.82 -8.63 -16.90
CA ALA A 159 10.37 -9.74 -17.66
C ALA A 159 11.63 -9.29 -18.43
N ARG A 160 11.63 -8.04 -18.91
CA ARG A 160 12.75 -7.46 -19.66
C ARG A 160 13.88 -6.96 -18.77
N HIS A 161 13.58 -6.34 -17.62
CA HIS A 161 14.55 -5.52 -16.89
C HIS A 161 15.04 -6.12 -15.57
N ARG A 162 14.28 -7.00 -14.92
CA ARG A 162 14.70 -7.56 -13.62
C ARG A 162 15.80 -8.61 -13.80
N ARG A 163 16.77 -8.59 -12.90
CA ARG A 163 17.89 -9.55 -12.82
C ARG A 163 17.82 -10.29 -11.49
N ILE A 164 17.02 -11.35 -11.47
CA ILE A 164 16.67 -12.08 -10.24
C ILE A 164 17.87 -12.75 -9.57
N GLU A 165 18.90 -13.07 -10.34
CA GLU A 165 20.17 -13.63 -9.86
C GLU A 165 20.92 -12.69 -8.90
N HIS A 166 20.55 -11.40 -8.84
CA HIS A 166 21.13 -10.42 -7.93
C HIS A 166 20.28 -10.17 -6.67
N TYR A 167 19.11 -10.80 -6.54
CA TYR A 167 18.15 -10.51 -5.46
C TYR A 167 18.20 -11.49 -4.29
N ASP A 168 19.14 -12.44 -4.30
CA ASP A 168 19.21 -13.53 -3.32
C ASP A 168 19.09 -13.04 -1.87
N ARG A 169 19.80 -11.95 -1.51
CA ARG A 169 19.78 -11.37 -0.17
C ARG A 169 18.39 -11.02 0.35
N ILE A 170 17.46 -10.66 -0.53
CA ILE A 170 16.08 -10.30 -0.15
C ILE A 170 15.34 -11.53 0.37
N THR A 171 15.67 -12.73 -0.12
CA THR A 171 14.99 -13.98 0.21
C THR A 171 15.79 -14.91 1.12
N SER A 172 17.11 -14.75 1.20
CA SER A 172 18.01 -15.62 1.97
C SER A 172 18.47 -15.03 3.31
N GLN A 173 18.21 -13.73 3.56
CA GLN A 173 18.68 -13.01 4.74
C GLN A 173 17.55 -12.16 5.35
N THR A 174 17.49 -12.07 6.68
CA THR A 174 16.47 -11.25 7.37
C THR A 174 17.00 -9.90 7.85
N GLY A 175 18.16 -9.88 8.54
CA GLY A 175 18.74 -8.67 9.10
C GLY A 175 20.02 -8.24 8.38
N ALA A 176 20.44 -6.99 8.49
CA ALA A 176 21.74 -6.55 8.01
C ALA A 176 22.88 -7.20 8.81
N ILE A 177 23.96 -7.62 8.14
CA ILE A 177 25.18 -8.10 8.79
C ILE A 177 26.08 -6.89 9.01
N ILE A 178 26.20 -6.46 10.26
CA ILE A 178 27.02 -5.32 10.67
C ILE A 178 28.11 -5.85 11.58
N SER A 179 29.38 -5.63 11.22
CA SER A 179 30.48 -5.80 12.15
C SER A 179 30.52 -4.58 13.06
N VAL A 180 30.10 -4.76 14.31
CA VAL A 180 30.17 -3.74 15.37
C VAL A 180 31.42 -3.98 16.20
#